data_AF-A0A9W8M9E2-F1
#
_entry.id   AF-A0A9W8M9E2-F1
#
_cell.length_a   1.000
_cell.length_b   1.000
_cell.length_c   1.000
_cell.angle_alpha   90.00
_cell.angle_beta   90.00
_cell.angle_gamma   90.00
#
_symmetry.space_group_name_H-M   'P 1'
#
loop_
_entity.id
_entity.type
_entity.pdbx_description
1 polymer ?
#
loop_
_entity_poly.entity_id
_entity_poly.type
_entity_poly.pdbx_seq_one_letter_code
_entity_poly.pdbx_strand_id
1 'polypeptide(L)'
;MYSMPIYTIPKDNGTTYQMVTNHSAGPFSLNSMIDKAHISPSPLDNMTHVGDCLIRFREAKPDSHLTMWKADVAEAYRLLPVHPHWQLKQVVTLSGVRHVNRRNTFGGRASGAIWIAFMALVTWIAQNVRLVENLIGAYVDDSFGFDEINDVAFYCPYSKFLPHSQALLLELWDELGIPHKERKQVFGSPLTIIGFDVDPNNMSITLPDAAKKELLNEIETWIMKPKKGSNNKGKFKIARWQSFTGWFNWALNVYPWLRPALNRIYPKMSGKENPSTKVWINNAIRYDLTWALNHL
;
A
#
# COMPACT_ATOMS: atom_id res chain seq x y z
N MET A 1 -31.92 12.64 -4.53
CA MET A 1 -30.97 12.04 -5.49
C MET A 1 -29.60 12.00 -4.83
N TYR A 2 -28.91 10.86 -4.81
CA TYR A 2 -27.56 10.77 -4.26
C TYR A 2 -26.60 11.54 -5.16
N SER A 3 -25.61 12.22 -4.58
CA SER A 3 -24.47 12.79 -5.30
C SER A 3 -23.32 12.90 -4.32
N MET A 4 -22.26 12.13 -4.52
CA MET A 4 -21.10 12.18 -3.63
C MET A 4 -20.16 13.30 -4.05
N PRO A 5 -19.54 14.00 -3.08
CA PRO A 5 -18.50 14.94 -3.40
C PRO A 5 -17.29 14.19 -3.94
N ILE A 6 -16.62 14.80 -4.90
CA ILE A 6 -15.33 14.34 -5.41
C ILE A 6 -14.28 15.38 -5.08
N TYR A 7 -13.06 14.92 -4.89
CA TYR A 7 -11.89 15.78 -4.76
C TYR A 7 -10.70 15.13 -5.46
N THR A 8 -9.73 15.96 -5.82
CA THR A 8 -8.48 15.52 -6.43
C THR A 8 -7.38 15.54 -5.38
N ILE A 9 -6.66 14.43 -5.25
CA ILE A 9 -5.45 14.35 -4.45
C ILE A 9 -4.25 14.48 -5.39
N PRO A 10 -3.28 15.38 -5.11
CA PRO A 10 -2.03 15.44 -5.88
C PRO A 10 -1.28 14.11 -5.80
N LYS A 11 -0.74 13.66 -6.93
CA LYS A 11 0.14 12.50 -7.06
C LYS A 11 1.41 12.93 -7.80
N ASP A 12 2.48 12.15 -7.69
CA ASP A 12 3.74 12.37 -8.41
C ASP A 12 4.29 13.79 -8.17
N ASN A 13 4.40 14.18 -6.90
CA ASN A 13 4.80 15.52 -6.45
C ASN A 13 3.96 16.69 -7.04
N GLY A 14 2.70 16.41 -7.36
CA GLY A 14 1.75 17.40 -7.88
C GLY A 14 1.70 17.51 -9.39
N THR A 15 2.39 16.63 -10.12
CA THR A 15 2.33 16.60 -11.60
C THR A 15 1.09 15.89 -12.12
N THR A 16 0.50 14.98 -11.35
CA THR A 16 -0.76 14.31 -11.68
C THR A 16 -1.76 14.42 -10.53
N TYR A 17 -3.03 14.13 -10.80
CA TYR A 17 -4.08 14.14 -9.79
C TYR A 17 -4.87 12.84 -9.81
N GLN A 18 -5.11 12.28 -8.63
CA GLN A 18 -5.99 11.15 -8.45
C GLN A 18 -7.36 11.65 -7.99
N MET A 19 -8.39 11.33 -8.77
CA MET A 19 -9.77 11.61 -8.38
C MET A 19 -10.22 10.60 -7.30
N VAL A 20 -10.71 11.12 -6.19
CA VAL A 20 -11.30 10.33 -5.11
C VAL A 20 -12.75 10.76 -4.90
N THR A 21 -13.63 9.76 -4.81
CA THR A 21 -15.04 10.02 -4.49
C THR A 21 -15.23 9.82 -2.99
N ASN A 22 -15.72 10.85 -2.30
CA ASN A 22 -15.95 10.79 -0.86
C ASN A 22 -17.24 10.03 -0.55
N HIS A 23 -17.17 8.71 -0.60
CA HIS A 23 -18.32 7.86 -0.27
C HIS A 23 -18.67 7.84 1.22
N SER A 24 -17.95 8.58 2.07
CA SER A 24 -18.23 8.74 3.50
C SER A 24 -18.82 10.11 3.85
N ALA A 25 -19.13 10.95 2.86
CA ALA A 25 -19.63 12.30 3.09
C ALA A 25 -21.10 12.30 3.57
N GLY A 26 -21.33 12.86 4.76
CA GLY A 26 -22.66 13.09 5.32
C GLY A 26 -23.32 11.87 5.96
N PRO A 27 -24.48 12.06 6.61
CA PRO A 27 -25.18 11.01 7.36
C PRO A 27 -25.69 9.86 6.46
N PHE A 28 -26.05 10.17 5.21
CA PHE A 28 -26.55 9.20 4.21
C PHE A 28 -25.48 8.85 3.17
N SER A 29 -24.22 8.75 3.60
CA SER A 29 -23.10 8.42 2.73
C SER A 29 -23.23 7.03 2.09
N LEU A 30 -22.58 6.79 0.95
CA LEU A 30 -22.63 5.45 0.32
C LEU A 30 -22.06 4.37 1.23
N ASN A 31 -20.99 4.70 1.94
CA ASN A 31 -20.34 3.75 2.84
C ASN A 31 -21.21 3.41 4.05
N SER A 32 -22.14 4.27 4.50
CA SER A 32 -23.05 3.90 5.59
C SER A 32 -24.10 2.87 5.17
N MET A 33 -24.35 2.69 3.86
CA MET A 33 -25.26 1.68 3.31
C MET A 33 -24.61 0.30 3.10
N ILE A 34 -23.30 0.17 3.31
CA ILE A 34 -22.58 -1.10 3.18
C ILE A 34 -22.30 -1.63 4.58
N ASP A 35 -22.94 -2.74 4.93
CA ASP A 35 -22.68 -3.43 6.19
C ASP A 35 -21.23 -3.94 6.23
N LYS A 36 -20.54 -3.65 7.34
CA LYS A 36 -19.17 -4.12 7.57
C LYS A 36 -19.12 -5.63 7.76
N ALA A 37 -20.18 -6.24 8.29
CA ALA A 37 -20.25 -7.68 8.51
C ALA A 37 -20.17 -8.49 7.21
N HIS A 38 -20.52 -7.87 6.08
CA HIS A 38 -20.51 -8.51 4.75
C HIS A 38 -19.21 -8.27 3.98
N ILE A 39 -18.23 -7.58 4.56
CA ILE A 39 -16.95 -7.31 3.90
C ILE A 39 -15.93 -8.30 4.44
N SER A 40 -15.49 -9.22 3.59
CA SER A 40 -14.42 -10.14 3.93
C SER A 40 -13.16 -9.36 4.32
N PRO A 41 -12.50 -9.73 5.43
CA PRO A 41 -11.15 -9.24 5.72
C PRO A 41 -10.26 -9.57 4.53
N SER A 42 -9.49 -8.58 4.09
CA SER A 42 -8.50 -8.78 3.03
C SER A 42 -7.12 -8.66 3.68
N PRO A 43 -6.54 -9.77 4.18
CA PRO A 43 -5.16 -9.74 4.65
C PRO A 43 -4.29 -9.37 3.45
N LEU A 44 -3.55 -8.29 3.58
CA LEU A 44 -2.59 -7.86 2.56
C LEU A 44 -1.24 -8.49 2.87
N ASP A 45 -0.54 -8.94 1.84
CA ASP A 45 0.81 -9.47 1.97
C ASP A 45 1.74 -8.43 2.62
N ASN A 46 2.66 -8.92 3.44
CA ASN A 46 3.65 -8.10 4.11
C ASN A 46 5.07 -8.58 3.76
N MET A 47 6.08 -7.84 4.22
CA MET A 47 7.46 -8.15 3.84
C MET A 47 8.02 -9.43 4.47
N THR A 48 7.36 -9.97 5.50
CA THR A 48 7.73 -11.27 6.07
C THR A 48 7.59 -12.37 5.02
N HIS A 49 6.53 -12.34 4.21
CA HIS A 49 6.32 -13.37 3.19
C HIS A 49 7.43 -13.36 2.11
N VAL A 50 7.86 -12.17 1.70
CA VAL A 50 8.99 -12.01 0.76
C VAL A 50 10.29 -12.54 1.37
N GLY A 51 10.56 -12.22 2.63
CA GLY A 51 11.71 -12.76 3.35
C GLY A 51 11.70 -14.29 3.39
N ASP A 52 10.58 -14.90 3.76
CA ASP A 52 10.44 -16.35 3.86
C ASP A 52 10.68 -17.04 2.51
N CYS A 53 10.13 -16.50 1.41
CA CYS A 53 10.33 -17.06 0.07
C CYS A 53 11.78 -16.95 -0.40
N LEU A 54 12.44 -15.80 -0.16
CA LEU A 54 13.85 -15.62 -0.51
C LEU A 54 14.76 -16.56 0.29
N ILE A 55 14.49 -16.75 1.59
CA ILE A 55 15.25 -17.68 2.45
C ILE A 55 15.14 -19.10 1.91
N ARG A 56 13.92 -19.58 1.65
CA ARG A 56 13.70 -20.94 1.10
C ARG A 56 14.40 -21.15 -0.24
N PHE A 57 14.37 -20.16 -1.12
CA PHE A 57 15.07 -20.25 -2.39
C PHE A 57 16.59 -20.30 -2.21
N ARG A 58 17.14 -19.44 -1.33
CA ARG A 58 18.58 -19.40 -1.02
C ARG A 58 19.07 -20.70 -0.39
N GLU A 59 18.27 -21.35 0.45
CA GLU A 59 18.58 -22.66 1.02
C GLU A 59 18.68 -23.75 -0.07
N ALA A 60 17.79 -23.69 -1.08
CA ALA A 60 17.79 -24.64 -2.18
C ALA A 60 18.89 -24.37 -3.23
N LYS A 61 19.21 -23.09 -3.49
CA LYS A 61 20.19 -22.64 -4.48
C LYS A 61 21.11 -21.53 -3.91
N PRO A 62 22.12 -21.88 -3.10
CA PRO A 62 22.97 -20.90 -2.39
C PRO A 62 23.69 -19.90 -3.28
N ASP A 63 24.19 -20.35 -4.44
CA ASP A 63 25.02 -19.54 -5.34
C ASP A 63 24.23 -18.81 -6.43
N SER A 64 22.90 -18.87 -6.38
CA SER A 64 22.04 -18.23 -7.37
C SER A 64 22.11 -16.70 -7.26
N HIS A 65 22.21 -16.03 -8.40
CA HIS A 65 22.06 -14.58 -8.48
C HIS A 65 20.64 -14.24 -8.91
N LEU A 66 19.96 -13.46 -8.08
CA LEU A 66 18.54 -13.16 -8.22
C LEU A 66 18.30 -11.72 -8.67
N THR A 67 17.22 -11.54 -9.42
CA THR A 67 16.63 -10.25 -9.73
C THR A 67 15.21 -10.21 -9.17
N MET A 68 14.84 -9.13 -8.49
CA MET A 68 13.44 -8.91 -8.11
C MET A 68 12.69 -8.34 -9.31
N TRP A 69 11.38 -8.56 -9.34
CA TRP A 69 10.50 -7.90 -10.28
C TRP A 69 9.20 -7.46 -9.63
N LYS A 70 8.62 -6.40 -10.21
CA LYS A 70 7.35 -5.81 -9.80
C LYS A 70 6.53 -5.48 -11.04
N ALA A 71 5.27 -5.92 -11.03
CA ALA A 71 4.28 -5.61 -12.04
C ALA A 71 3.10 -4.84 -11.41
N ASP A 72 2.61 -3.81 -12.10
CA ASP A 72 1.48 -2.98 -11.65
C ASP A 72 0.35 -3.02 -12.68
N VAL A 73 -0.87 -3.26 -12.18
CA VAL A 73 -2.10 -3.21 -12.96
C VAL A 73 -2.54 -1.76 -13.17
N ALA A 74 -2.75 -1.38 -14.43
CA ALA A 74 -3.29 -0.08 -14.77
C ALA A 74 -4.78 0.03 -14.41
N GLU A 75 -5.18 1.21 -13.91
CA GLU A 75 -6.59 1.54 -13.66
C GLU A 75 -7.30 0.56 -12.71
N ALA A 76 -6.58 0.09 -11.68
CA ALA A 76 -7.12 -0.71 -10.60
C ALA A 76 -8.47 -0.17 -10.08
N TYR A 77 -9.33 -1.08 -9.63
CA TYR A 77 -10.75 -0.86 -9.32
C TYR A 77 -11.62 -0.54 -10.54
N ARG A 78 -11.18 0.32 -11.47
CA ARG A 78 -12.01 0.78 -12.60
C ARG A 78 -12.34 -0.33 -13.61
N LEU A 79 -11.58 -1.41 -13.62
CA LEU A 79 -11.84 -2.57 -14.45
C LEU A 79 -13.16 -3.26 -14.08
N LEU A 80 -13.52 -3.24 -12.78
CA LEU A 80 -14.66 -4.00 -12.28
C LEU A 80 -15.96 -3.21 -12.45
N PRO A 81 -16.94 -3.70 -13.22
CA PRO A 81 -18.26 -3.09 -13.28
C PRO A 81 -18.99 -3.27 -11.95
N VAL A 82 -19.77 -2.28 -11.56
CA VAL A 82 -20.69 -2.38 -10.42
C VAL A 82 -22.10 -2.68 -10.90
N HIS A 83 -22.87 -3.40 -10.09
CA HIS A 83 -24.26 -3.74 -10.42
C HIS A 83 -25.10 -2.47 -10.69
N PRO A 84 -25.99 -2.44 -11.71
CA PRO A 84 -26.80 -1.25 -12.04
C PRO A 84 -27.54 -0.62 -10.86
N HIS A 85 -28.07 -1.44 -9.93
CA HIS A 85 -28.72 -0.93 -8.70
C HIS A 85 -27.77 -0.10 -7.81
N TRP A 86 -26.48 -0.44 -7.80
CA TRP A 86 -25.47 0.34 -7.08
C TRP A 86 -25.03 1.57 -7.87
N GLN A 87 -24.97 1.48 -9.21
CA GLN A 87 -24.66 2.62 -10.10
C GLN A 87 -25.62 3.80 -9.86
N LEU A 88 -26.91 3.53 -9.64
CA LEU A 88 -27.92 4.56 -9.31
C LEU A 88 -27.55 5.43 -8.10
N LYS A 89 -26.71 4.90 -7.19
CA LYS A 89 -26.22 5.61 -6.00
C LYS A 89 -24.87 6.29 -6.25
N GLN A 90 -24.07 5.80 -7.21
CA GLN A 90 -22.74 6.33 -7.55
C GLN A 90 -22.81 7.51 -8.53
N VAL A 91 -23.60 8.53 -8.18
CA VAL A 91 -23.67 9.78 -8.95
C VAL A 91 -22.66 10.78 -8.40
N VAL A 92 -21.99 11.50 -9.29
CA VAL A 92 -21.09 12.62 -8.97
C VAL A 92 -21.51 13.84 -9.77
N THR A 93 -21.31 15.04 -9.22
CA THR A 93 -21.62 16.30 -9.90
C THR A 93 -20.32 17.06 -10.20
N LEU A 94 -20.11 17.38 -11.46
CA LEU A 94 -18.96 18.12 -11.98
C LEU A 94 -19.46 19.33 -12.77
N SER A 95 -19.11 20.54 -12.33
CA SER A 95 -19.49 21.78 -13.02
C SER A 95 -21.00 21.87 -13.32
N GLY A 96 -21.84 21.43 -12.38
CA GLY A 96 -23.30 21.38 -12.52
C GLY A 96 -23.85 20.20 -13.32
N VAL A 97 -23.00 19.39 -13.95
CA VAL A 97 -23.38 18.20 -14.73
C VAL A 97 -23.29 16.95 -13.87
N ARG A 98 -24.30 16.08 -13.95
CA ARG A 98 -24.34 14.81 -13.22
C ARG A 98 -23.79 13.67 -14.05
N HIS A 99 -22.90 12.88 -13.47
CA HIS A 99 -22.31 11.71 -14.07
C HIS A 99 -22.58 10.48 -13.20
N VAL A 100 -22.87 9.34 -13.83
CA VAL A 100 -23.06 8.06 -13.15
C VAL A 100 -21.78 7.24 -13.29
N ASN A 101 -21.21 6.82 -12.17
CA ASN A 101 -20.05 5.97 -12.18
C ASN A 101 -20.47 4.50 -12.29
N ARG A 102 -20.07 3.85 -13.39
CA ARG A 102 -20.48 2.47 -13.72
C ARG A 102 -19.50 1.40 -13.23
N ARG A 103 -18.36 1.83 -12.70
CA ARG A 103 -17.25 0.96 -12.28
C ARG A 103 -16.98 1.11 -10.80
N ASN A 104 -16.28 0.15 -10.23
CA ASN A 104 -15.79 0.22 -8.87
C ASN A 104 -14.80 1.39 -8.73
N THR A 105 -14.76 2.01 -7.55
CA THR A 105 -14.05 3.29 -7.34
C THR A 105 -13.30 3.33 -6.02
N PHE A 106 -12.19 4.09 -6.02
CA PHE A 106 -11.55 4.54 -4.78
C PHE A 106 -12.55 5.27 -3.87
N GLY A 107 -12.46 4.98 -2.57
CA GLY A 107 -13.28 5.58 -1.51
C GLY A 107 -14.48 4.74 -1.08
N GLY A 108 -14.90 3.73 -1.87
CA GLY A 108 -15.96 2.82 -1.46
C GLY A 108 -15.49 1.78 -0.44
N ARG A 109 -16.34 1.49 0.55
CA ARG A 109 -16.01 0.59 1.66
C ARG A 109 -15.69 -0.83 1.20
N ALA A 110 -16.47 -1.36 0.24
CA ALA A 110 -16.26 -2.70 -0.32
C ALA A 110 -15.31 -2.71 -1.53
N SER A 111 -14.90 -1.54 -2.04
CA SER A 111 -14.12 -1.44 -3.28
C SER A 111 -12.82 -2.23 -3.20
N GLY A 112 -12.10 -2.07 -2.08
CA GLY A 112 -10.88 -2.80 -1.71
C GLY A 112 -11.07 -4.31 -1.77
N ALA A 113 -12.03 -4.81 -0.98
CA ALA A 113 -12.28 -6.23 -0.84
C ALA A 113 -12.69 -6.89 -2.17
N ILE A 114 -13.53 -6.22 -2.97
CA ILE A 114 -13.94 -6.73 -4.30
C ILE A 114 -12.73 -6.81 -5.25
N TRP A 115 -11.88 -5.78 -5.25
CA TRP A 115 -10.66 -5.78 -6.07
C TRP A 115 -9.68 -6.86 -5.65
N ILE A 116 -9.45 -7.00 -4.34
CA ILE A 116 -8.54 -8.02 -3.81
C ILE A 116 -9.07 -9.42 -4.10
N ALA A 117 -10.39 -9.66 -4.00
CA ALA A 117 -10.98 -10.94 -4.37
C ALA A 117 -10.76 -11.27 -5.86
N PHE A 118 -10.92 -10.28 -6.75
CA PHE A 118 -10.61 -10.44 -8.17
C PHE A 118 -9.13 -10.75 -8.39
N MET A 119 -8.23 -9.94 -7.84
CA MET A 119 -6.78 -10.15 -8.01
C MET A 119 -6.30 -11.45 -7.36
N ALA A 120 -6.90 -11.89 -6.25
CA ALA A 120 -6.58 -13.18 -5.64
C ALA A 120 -6.90 -14.36 -6.59
N LEU A 121 -8.01 -14.28 -7.35
CA LEU A 121 -8.30 -15.26 -8.39
C LEU A 121 -7.27 -15.20 -9.52
N VAL A 122 -6.90 -13.99 -9.97
CA VAL A 122 -5.88 -13.81 -11.02
C VAL A 122 -4.53 -14.39 -10.58
N THR A 123 -4.09 -14.09 -9.35
CA THR A 123 -2.89 -14.66 -8.72
C THR A 123 -2.98 -16.18 -8.60
N TRP A 124 -4.15 -16.71 -8.21
CA TRP A 124 -4.35 -18.15 -8.14
C TRP A 124 -4.20 -18.81 -9.51
N ILE A 125 -4.76 -18.22 -10.58
CA ILE A 125 -4.57 -18.70 -11.96
C ILE A 125 -3.09 -18.63 -12.36
N ALA A 126 -2.41 -17.52 -12.04
CA ALA A 126 -0.99 -17.36 -12.33
C ALA A 126 -0.15 -18.50 -11.70
N GLN A 127 -0.37 -18.78 -10.41
CA GLN A 127 0.39 -19.80 -9.69
C GLN A 127 0.02 -21.23 -10.08
N ASN A 128 -1.28 -21.53 -10.23
CA ASN A 128 -1.76 -22.92 -10.35
C ASN A 128 -1.99 -23.38 -11.79
N VAL A 129 -2.22 -22.44 -12.71
CA VAL A 129 -2.52 -22.75 -14.12
C VAL A 129 -1.36 -22.34 -15.03
N ARG A 130 -0.83 -21.12 -14.83
CA ARG A 130 0.31 -20.61 -15.60
C ARG A 130 1.67 -20.97 -15.01
N LEU A 131 1.69 -21.58 -13.83
CA LEU A 131 2.91 -22.04 -13.13
C LEU A 131 3.96 -20.92 -12.98
N VAL A 132 3.51 -19.72 -12.62
CA VAL A 132 4.41 -18.62 -12.27
C VAL A 132 4.96 -18.89 -10.86
N GLU A 133 5.96 -19.78 -10.78
CA GLU A 133 6.47 -20.35 -9.52
C GLU A 133 7.03 -19.28 -8.56
N ASN A 134 7.69 -18.25 -9.11
CA ASN A 134 8.33 -17.22 -8.31
C ASN A 134 7.46 -15.98 -8.08
N LEU A 135 6.14 -16.05 -8.34
CA LEU A 135 5.19 -15.03 -7.90
C LEU A 135 4.96 -15.17 -6.39
N ILE A 136 5.57 -14.26 -5.62
CA ILE A 136 5.56 -14.32 -4.16
C ILE A 136 4.33 -13.67 -3.57
N GLY A 137 3.85 -12.56 -4.15
CA GLY A 137 2.76 -11.83 -3.52
C GLY A 137 2.07 -10.83 -4.43
N ALA A 138 0.88 -10.41 -3.98
CA ALA A 138 0.09 -9.38 -4.59
C ALA A 138 -0.43 -8.40 -3.52
N TYR A 139 0.01 -7.16 -3.60
CA TYR A 139 -0.46 -6.06 -2.76
C TYR A 139 -1.36 -5.14 -3.56
N VAL A 140 -2.68 -5.35 -3.45
CA VAL A 140 -3.69 -4.56 -4.16
C VAL A 140 -3.52 -4.63 -5.69
N ASP A 141 -2.83 -3.67 -6.30
CA ASP A 141 -2.56 -3.56 -7.74
C ASP A 141 -1.11 -3.92 -8.11
N ASP A 142 -0.24 -4.08 -7.12
CA ASP A 142 1.14 -4.50 -7.28
C ASP A 142 1.27 -6.02 -7.16
N SER A 143 1.88 -6.68 -8.13
CA SER A 143 2.34 -8.07 -8.05
C SER A 143 3.86 -8.11 -8.08
N PHE A 144 4.49 -9.03 -7.34
CA PHE A 144 5.94 -9.07 -7.26
C PHE A 144 6.48 -10.47 -7.00
N GLY A 145 7.73 -10.65 -7.41
CA GLY A 145 8.44 -11.91 -7.32
C GLY A 145 9.94 -11.72 -7.54
N PHE A 146 10.64 -12.83 -7.76
CA PHE A 146 12.03 -12.83 -8.19
C PHE A 146 12.21 -13.84 -9.33
N ASP A 147 13.34 -13.81 -10.01
CA ASP A 147 13.81 -14.90 -10.86
C ASP A 147 15.34 -14.93 -10.78
N GLU A 148 15.97 -15.98 -11.30
CA GLU A 148 17.41 -15.97 -11.53
C GLU A 148 17.75 -14.92 -12.61
N ILE A 149 18.90 -14.25 -12.48
CA ILE A 149 19.24 -13.09 -13.32
C ILE A 149 19.25 -13.38 -14.84
N ASN A 150 19.55 -14.62 -15.21
CA ASN A 150 19.60 -15.07 -16.61
C ASN A 150 18.29 -15.75 -17.05
N ASP A 151 17.32 -15.95 -16.14
CA ASP A 151 16.02 -16.51 -16.48
C ASP A 151 15.08 -15.42 -16.96
N VAL A 152 15.18 -15.17 -18.27
CA VAL A 152 14.45 -14.09 -18.95
C VAL A 152 13.65 -14.63 -20.13
N ALA A 153 12.52 -14.00 -20.37
CA ALA A 153 11.65 -14.27 -21.52
C ALA A 153 11.42 -12.98 -22.32
N PHE A 154 11.32 -13.12 -23.65
CA PHE A 154 11.02 -12.00 -24.53
C PHE A 154 9.53 -11.70 -24.52
N TYR A 155 9.15 -10.56 -23.96
CA TYR A 155 7.77 -10.11 -23.90
C TYR A 155 7.44 -9.22 -25.10
N CYS A 156 6.72 -9.78 -26.07
CA CYS A 156 6.44 -9.18 -27.37
C CYS A 156 5.75 -7.79 -27.29
N PRO A 157 4.70 -7.57 -26.46
CA PRO A 157 4.00 -6.30 -26.42
C PRO A 157 4.88 -5.08 -26.07
N TYR A 158 5.97 -5.30 -25.32
CA TYR A 158 6.97 -4.27 -25.01
C TYR A 158 8.29 -4.43 -25.77
N SER A 159 8.41 -5.47 -26.60
CA SER A 159 9.63 -5.78 -27.35
C SER A 159 10.89 -5.82 -26.47
N LYS A 160 10.79 -6.43 -25.29
CA LYS A 160 11.82 -6.40 -24.25
C LYS A 160 11.96 -7.75 -23.55
N PHE A 161 13.19 -8.08 -23.14
CA PHE A 161 13.44 -9.18 -22.22
C PHE A 161 13.08 -8.77 -20.79
N LEU A 162 12.23 -9.56 -20.16
CA LEU A 162 11.81 -9.41 -18.76
C LEU A 162 12.17 -10.70 -18.00
N PRO A 163 12.29 -10.64 -16.67
CA PRO A 163 12.29 -11.85 -15.84
C PRO A 163 11.15 -12.79 -16.23
N HIS A 164 11.45 -14.07 -16.34
CA HIS A 164 10.56 -15.07 -16.91
C HIS A 164 9.17 -15.05 -16.27
N SER A 165 9.12 -15.09 -14.92
CA SER A 165 7.87 -15.09 -14.18
C SER A 165 7.07 -13.80 -14.40
N GLN A 166 7.77 -12.65 -14.53
CA GLN A 166 7.13 -11.38 -14.85
C GLN A 166 6.49 -11.42 -16.25
N ALA A 167 7.19 -11.93 -17.26
CA ALA A 167 6.67 -12.03 -18.62
C ALA A 167 5.41 -12.91 -18.68
N LEU A 168 5.44 -14.10 -18.06
CA LEU A 168 4.29 -15.01 -18.01
C LEU A 168 3.08 -14.38 -17.32
N LEU A 169 3.30 -13.61 -16.25
CA LEU A 169 2.23 -12.87 -15.58
C LEU A 169 1.60 -11.82 -16.50
N LEU A 170 2.42 -11.08 -17.26
CA LEU A 170 1.92 -10.07 -18.20
C LEU A 170 1.16 -10.69 -19.37
N GLU A 171 1.62 -11.84 -19.88
CA GLU A 171 0.90 -12.60 -20.91
C GLU A 171 -0.47 -13.06 -20.40
N LEU A 172 -0.54 -13.56 -19.15
CA LEU A 172 -1.83 -13.88 -18.52
C LEU A 172 -2.73 -12.65 -18.42
N TRP A 173 -2.17 -11.49 -18.07
CA TRP A 173 -2.94 -10.24 -18.01
C TRP A 173 -3.47 -9.84 -19.38
N ASP A 174 -2.69 -10.00 -20.46
CA ASP A 174 -3.14 -9.73 -21.82
C ASP A 174 -4.31 -10.62 -22.22
N GLU A 175 -4.23 -11.92 -21.92
CA GLU A 175 -5.31 -12.88 -22.17
C GLU A 175 -6.60 -12.55 -21.41
N LEU A 176 -6.47 -12.10 -20.16
CA LEU A 176 -7.59 -11.69 -19.32
C LEU A 176 -8.11 -10.27 -19.62
N GLY A 177 -7.42 -9.53 -20.50
CA GLY A 177 -7.75 -8.13 -20.81
C GLY A 177 -7.50 -7.17 -19.64
N ILE A 178 -6.55 -7.50 -18.76
CA ILE A 178 -6.12 -6.65 -17.65
C ILE A 178 -5.07 -5.67 -18.18
N PRO A 179 -5.36 -4.36 -18.22
CA PRO A 179 -4.43 -3.39 -18.77
C PRO A 179 -3.24 -3.20 -17.84
N HIS A 180 -2.06 -3.02 -18.42
CA HIS A 180 -0.82 -2.70 -17.73
C HIS A 180 0.01 -1.72 -18.58
N LYS A 181 1.04 -1.12 -18.00
CA LYS A 181 1.87 -0.10 -18.68
C LYS A 181 3.35 -0.39 -18.48
N GLU A 182 4.12 -0.38 -19.56
CA GLU A 182 5.54 -0.73 -19.59
C GLU A 182 6.34 -0.01 -18.49
N ARG A 183 6.17 1.31 -18.36
CA ARG A 183 6.89 2.15 -17.39
C ARG A 183 6.73 1.72 -15.93
N LYS A 184 5.72 0.89 -15.63
CA LYS A 184 5.45 0.39 -14.29
C LYS A 184 5.85 -1.07 -14.09
N GLN A 185 6.28 -1.74 -15.16
CA GLN A 185 6.81 -3.10 -15.09
C GLN A 185 8.32 -2.98 -14.92
N VAL A 186 8.77 -3.16 -13.68
CA VAL A 186 10.15 -2.88 -13.27
C VAL A 186 10.79 -4.13 -12.69
N PHE A 187 12.10 -4.26 -12.87
CA PHE A 187 12.89 -5.34 -12.32
C PHE A 187 14.30 -4.86 -12.01
N GLY A 188 14.97 -5.53 -11.07
CA GLY A 188 16.32 -5.18 -10.65
C GLY A 188 16.68 -5.76 -9.28
N SER A 189 17.90 -5.47 -8.84
CA SER A 189 18.44 -5.86 -7.55
C SER A 189 19.44 -4.79 -7.10
N PRO A 190 19.13 -3.96 -6.09
CA PRO A 190 17.89 -3.96 -5.29
C PRO A 190 16.67 -3.42 -6.05
N LEU A 191 15.46 -3.70 -5.55
CA LEU A 191 14.20 -3.18 -6.08
C LEU A 191 13.23 -2.78 -4.96
N THR A 192 12.56 -1.64 -5.11
CA THR A 192 11.54 -1.18 -4.16
C THR A 192 10.22 -1.94 -4.36
N ILE A 193 9.84 -2.78 -3.39
CA ILE A 193 8.58 -3.52 -3.33
C ILE A 193 7.72 -2.95 -2.20
N ILE A 194 6.48 -2.54 -2.52
CA ILE A 194 5.52 -1.94 -1.57
C ILE A 194 6.09 -0.84 -0.65
N GLY A 195 7.15 -0.14 -1.08
CA GLY A 195 7.81 0.92 -0.32
C GLY A 195 9.02 0.48 0.54
N PHE A 196 9.52 -0.73 0.36
CA PHE A 196 10.77 -1.23 0.95
C PHE A 196 11.75 -1.64 -0.14
N ASP A 197 13.03 -1.34 0.05
CA ASP A 197 14.09 -1.82 -0.83
C ASP A 197 14.43 -3.27 -0.47
N VAL A 198 14.26 -4.16 -1.45
CA VAL A 198 14.55 -5.59 -1.34
C VAL A 198 15.80 -5.88 -2.16
N ASP A 199 16.82 -6.41 -1.49
CA ASP A 199 18.02 -6.93 -2.13
C ASP A 199 18.08 -8.46 -1.91
N PRO A 200 17.73 -9.27 -2.93
CA PRO A 200 17.71 -10.72 -2.82
C PRO A 200 19.11 -11.34 -2.82
N ASN A 201 20.15 -10.59 -3.19
CA ASN A 201 21.52 -11.09 -3.23
C ASN A 201 22.25 -10.81 -1.91
N ASN A 202 22.02 -9.64 -1.30
CA ASN A 202 22.47 -9.34 0.06
C ASN A 202 21.54 -9.89 1.15
N MET A 203 20.43 -10.53 0.76
CA MET A 203 19.40 -11.06 1.68
C MET A 203 18.91 -10.01 2.68
N SER A 204 18.62 -8.80 2.19
CA SER A 204 18.23 -7.66 3.03
C SER A 204 16.94 -7.01 2.55
N ILE A 205 16.13 -6.53 3.51
CA ILE A 205 14.94 -5.72 3.26
C ILE A 205 15.03 -4.51 4.19
N THR A 206 14.95 -3.30 3.63
CA THR A 206 15.08 -2.05 4.39
C THR A 206 14.11 -0.99 3.88
N LEU A 207 13.92 0.08 4.65
CA LEU A 207 13.33 1.31 4.10
C LEU A 207 14.31 1.96 3.11
N PRO A 208 13.81 2.58 2.03
CA PRO A 208 14.61 3.47 1.21
C PRO A 208 15.23 4.59 2.04
N ASP A 209 16.46 4.99 1.74
CA ASP A 209 17.22 5.98 2.54
C ASP A 209 16.45 7.27 2.77
N ALA A 210 15.75 7.76 1.75
CA ALA A 210 14.90 8.95 1.85
C ALA A 210 13.76 8.75 2.86
N ALA A 211 13.03 7.64 2.76
CA ALA A 211 11.92 7.31 3.66
C ALA A 211 12.41 7.07 5.09
N LYS A 212 13.58 6.43 5.26
CA LYS A 212 14.23 6.26 6.57
C LYS A 212 14.57 7.62 7.19
N LYS A 213 15.21 8.50 6.42
CA LYS A 213 15.56 9.85 6.89
C LYS A 213 14.34 10.68 7.26
N GLU A 214 13.27 10.62 6.47
CA GLU A 214 12.00 11.27 6.79
C GLU A 214 11.41 10.74 8.11
N LEU A 215 11.44 9.42 8.32
CA LEU A 215 10.95 8.81 9.56
C LEU A 215 11.76 9.27 10.78
N LEU A 216 13.09 9.31 10.66
CA LEU A 216 13.98 9.82 11.71
C LEU A 216 13.65 11.29 12.05
N ASN A 217 13.52 12.15 11.03
CA ASN A 217 13.16 13.55 11.21
C ASN A 217 11.80 13.74 11.90
N GLU A 218 10.80 12.93 11.54
CA GLU A 218 9.50 12.97 12.19
C GLU A 218 9.63 12.53 13.65
N ILE A 219 10.32 11.42 13.94
CA ILE A 219 10.57 10.95 15.32
C ILE A 219 11.26 12.04 16.16
N GLU A 220 12.27 12.72 15.63
CA GLU A 220 12.93 13.85 16.30
C GLU A 220 11.95 14.98 16.65
N THR A 221 11.01 15.28 15.74
CA THR A 221 9.96 16.28 15.98
C THR A 221 9.07 15.91 17.16
N TRP A 222 8.78 14.61 17.34
CA TRP A 222 8.02 14.11 18.49
C TRP A 222 8.85 14.13 19.79
N ILE A 223 10.15 13.83 19.72
CA ILE A 223 11.07 13.81 20.87
C ILE A 223 11.43 15.21 21.37
N MET A 224 11.40 16.24 20.51
CA MET A 224 11.77 17.60 20.86
C MET A 224 10.86 18.19 21.95
N LYS A 225 11.45 18.57 23.09
CA LYS A 225 10.70 19.19 24.20
C LYS A 225 10.31 20.63 23.83
N PRO A 226 9.05 21.05 24.06
CA PRO A 226 8.66 22.43 23.87
C PRO A 226 9.44 23.35 24.81
N LYS A 227 9.89 24.51 24.30
CA LYS A 227 10.49 25.57 25.13
C LYS A 227 9.50 26.01 26.21
N LYS A 228 9.99 26.24 27.44
CA LYS A 228 9.18 26.75 28.58
C LYS A 228 8.44 28.02 28.15
N GLY A 229 7.14 28.11 28.45
CA GLY A 229 6.28 29.27 28.14
C GLY A 229 5.48 29.19 26.83
N SER A 230 5.64 28.13 26.01
CA SER A 230 4.83 27.95 24.80
C SER A 230 3.65 27.00 25.03
N ASN A 231 2.45 27.57 25.24
CA ASN A 231 1.22 26.82 25.55
C ASN A 231 0.75 25.81 24.47
N ASN A 232 1.39 25.77 23.29
CA ASN A 232 0.96 24.94 22.15
C ASN A 232 2.06 24.07 21.49
N LYS A 233 3.34 24.16 21.87
CA LYS A 233 4.46 23.48 21.14
C LYS A 233 4.68 21.99 21.46
N GLY A 234 3.78 21.34 22.20
CA GLY A 234 3.89 19.89 22.51
C GLY A 234 2.58 19.12 22.43
N LYS A 235 1.53 19.73 21.88
CA LYS A 235 0.25 19.08 21.62
C LYS A 235 0.10 18.83 20.12
N PHE A 236 -0.17 17.59 19.74
CA PHE A 236 -0.46 17.23 18.35
C PHE A 236 -1.91 16.81 18.20
N LYS A 237 -2.50 17.11 17.04
CA LYS A 237 -3.85 16.65 16.69
C LYS A 237 -3.88 15.13 16.64
N ILE A 238 -4.98 14.51 17.03
CA ILE A 238 -5.18 13.05 16.93
C ILE A 238 -4.95 12.54 15.51
N ALA A 239 -5.36 13.31 14.49
CA ALA A 239 -5.07 12.98 13.10
C ALA A 239 -3.56 12.75 12.85
N ARG A 240 -2.69 13.62 13.40
CA ARG A 240 -1.23 13.48 13.26
C ARG A 240 -0.69 12.28 14.04
N TRP A 241 -1.23 12.01 15.23
CA TRP A 241 -0.88 10.81 15.99
C TRP A 241 -1.20 9.54 15.21
N GLN A 242 -2.38 9.47 14.58
CA GLN A 242 -2.80 8.33 13.77
C GLN A 242 -1.91 8.16 12.53
N SER A 243 -1.64 9.25 11.80
CA SER A 243 -0.74 9.23 10.64
C SER A 243 0.67 8.77 11.02
N PHE A 244 1.26 9.33 12.09
CA PHE A 244 2.58 8.93 12.57
C PHE A 244 2.60 7.47 13.02
N THR A 245 1.60 7.04 13.80
CA THR A 245 1.54 5.65 14.29
C THR A 245 1.40 4.67 13.14
N GLY A 246 0.56 4.98 12.14
CA GLY A 246 0.39 4.14 10.96
C GLY A 246 1.68 4.05 10.13
N TRP A 247 2.35 5.17 9.91
CA TRP A 247 3.61 5.20 9.18
C TRP A 247 4.74 4.48 9.92
N PHE A 248 4.89 4.71 11.23
CA PHE A 248 5.89 3.99 12.01
C PHE A 248 5.55 2.50 12.07
N ASN A 249 4.28 2.12 12.25
CA ASN A 249 3.85 0.73 12.18
C ASN A 249 4.15 0.08 10.82
N TRP A 250 4.09 0.84 9.72
CA TRP A 250 4.54 0.37 8.41
C TRP A 250 6.03 0.04 8.41
N ALA A 251 6.89 0.92 8.93
CA ALA A 251 8.33 0.68 9.04
C ALA A 251 8.68 -0.57 9.90
N LEU A 252 7.82 -0.96 10.85
CA LEU A 252 8.02 -2.15 11.68
C LEU A 252 7.93 -3.48 10.91
N ASN A 253 7.56 -3.46 9.62
CA ASN A 253 7.70 -4.63 8.74
C ASN A 253 9.16 -5.09 8.61
N VAL A 254 10.10 -4.14 8.61
CA VAL A 254 11.55 -4.41 8.45
C VAL A 254 12.34 -4.15 9.73
N TYR A 255 11.74 -3.45 10.70
CA TYR A 255 12.31 -3.23 12.05
C TYR A 255 11.42 -3.83 13.15
N PRO A 256 11.15 -5.15 13.15
CA PRO A 256 10.16 -5.74 14.06
C PRO A 256 10.52 -5.60 15.54
N TRP A 257 11.81 -5.50 15.88
CA TRP A 257 12.25 -5.32 17.26
C TRP A 257 11.89 -3.96 17.85
N LEU A 258 11.54 -2.97 17.03
CA LEU A 258 11.14 -1.63 17.49
C LEU A 258 9.66 -1.52 17.85
N ARG A 259 8.88 -2.60 17.71
CA ARG A 259 7.45 -2.67 18.10
C ARG A 259 7.15 -2.11 19.50
N PRO A 260 7.97 -2.33 20.54
CA PRO A 260 7.72 -1.77 21.86
C PRO A 260 7.58 -0.24 21.89
N ALA A 261 8.16 0.48 20.91
CA ALA A 261 8.08 1.93 20.83
C ALA A 261 6.64 2.46 20.66
N LEU A 262 5.73 1.65 20.10
CA LEU A 262 4.33 2.04 19.89
C LEU A 262 3.41 1.70 21.07
N ASN A 263 3.86 0.89 22.05
CA ASN A 263 3.00 0.36 23.12
C ASN A 263 2.31 1.46 23.94
N ARG A 264 3.00 2.58 24.18
CA ARG A 264 2.43 3.70 24.94
C ARG A 264 1.64 4.69 24.08
N ILE A 265 1.75 4.60 22.76
CA ILE A 265 1.07 5.50 21.81
C ILE A 265 -0.40 5.10 21.65
N TYR A 266 -0.71 3.81 21.50
CA TYR A 266 -2.10 3.35 21.33
C TYR A 266 -3.02 3.70 22.53
N PRO A 267 -2.65 3.43 23.80
CA PRO A 267 -3.46 3.83 24.95
C PRO A 267 -3.61 5.36 25.05
N LYS A 268 -2.59 6.12 24.61
CA LYS A 268 -2.64 7.59 24.62
C LYS A 268 -3.68 8.13 23.63
N MET A 269 -3.87 7.46 22.49
CA MET A 269 -4.89 7.81 21.50
C MET A 269 -6.28 7.28 21.84
N SER A 270 -6.37 6.23 22.67
CA SER A 270 -7.65 5.59 23.01
C SER A 270 -8.71 6.57 23.55
N GLY A 271 -9.96 6.33 23.17
CA GLY A 271 -11.14 7.13 23.54
C GLY A 271 -11.23 8.52 22.89
N LYS A 272 -10.38 8.84 21.91
CA LYS A 272 -10.34 10.18 21.29
C LYS A 272 -10.73 10.09 19.82
N GLU A 273 -12.00 10.34 19.56
CA GLU A 273 -12.59 10.16 18.23
C GLU A 273 -12.45 11.41 17.34
N ASN A 274 -12.46 12.61 17.93
CA ASN A 274 -12.34 13.84 17.15
C ASN A 274 -10.89 14.05 16.66
N PRO A 275 -10.63 14.04 15.33
CA PRO A 275 -9.29 14.13 14.77
C PRO A 275 -8.57 15.46 15.08
N SER A 276 -9.33 16.52 15.38
CA SER A 276 -8.79 17.85 15.72
C SER A 276 -8.40 17.99 17.18
N THR A 277 -8.76 17.03 18.04
CA THR A 277 -8.38 17.02 19.46
C THR A 277 -6.87 17.02 19.60
N LYS A 278 -6.35 17.95 20.40
CA LYS A 278 -4.92 18.12 20.65
C LYS A 278 -4.48 17.36 21.89
N VAL A 279 -3.54 16.43 21.74
CA VAL A 279 -3.03 15.57 22.82
C VAL A 279 -1.54 15.82 23.05
N TRP A 280 -1.16 15.96 24.32
CA TRP A 280 0.23 16.07 24.74
C TRP A 280 0.99 14.77 24.60
N ILE A 281 2.20 14.85 24.08
CA ILE A 281 3.19 13.78 24.22
C ILE A 281 3.81 13.82 25.63
N ASN A 282 3.89 12.66 26.30
CA ASN A 282 4.47 12.54 27.65
C ASN A 282 5.93 12.04 27.58
N ASN A 283 6.65 12.13 28.71
CA ASN A 283 8.06 11.72 28.77
C ASN A 283 8.25 10.22 28.53
N ALA A 284 7.26 9.40 28.87
CA ALA A 284 7.30 7.95 28.63
C ALA A 284 7.33 7.63 27.13
N ILE A 285 6.46 8.26 26.33
CA ILE A 285 6.47 8.13 24.87
C ILE A 285 7.76 8.72 24.28
N ARG A 286 8.24 9.86 24.79
CA ARG A 286 9.52 10.43 24.34
C ARG A 286 10.67 9.46 24.55
N TYR A 287 10.73 8.83 25.72
CA TYR A 287 11.74 7.81 26.03
C TYR A 287 11.69 6.64 25.04
N ASP A 288 10.49 6.10 24.79
CA ASP A 288 10.30 4.98 23.86
C ASP A 288 10.69 5.36 22.42
N LEU A 289 10.35 6.58 21.98
CA LEU A 289 10.73 7.10 20.66
C LEU A 289 12.24 7.41 20.56
N THR A 290 12.86 7.93 21.62
CA THR A 290 14.32 8.13 21.66
C THR A 290 15.06 6.80 21.59
N TRP A 291 14.56 5.78 22.29
CA TRP A 291 15.11 4.43 22.16
C TRP A 291 15.00 3.94 20.72
N ALA A 292 13.83 4.07 20.08
CA ALA A 292 13.66 3.68 18.68
C ALA A 292 14.58 4.43 17.71
N LEU A 293 14.74 5.75 17.90
CA LEU A 293 15.62 6.59 17.08
C LEU A 293 17.07 6.08 17.08
N ASN A 294 17.55 5.62 18.24
CA ASN A 294 18.93 5.12 18.38
C ASN A 294 19.16 3.72 17.80
N HIS A 295 18.09 3.02 17.39
CA HIS A 295 18.14 1.65 16.88
C HIS A 295 17.57 1.51 15.45
N LEU A 296 17.23 2.63 14.79
CA LEU A 296 16.86 2.71 13.37
C LEU A 296 18.09 2.98 12.52
#